data_AF-A0A7Y1Z8L2-F1
#
_entry.id   AF-A0A7Y1Z8L2-F1
#
_cell.length_a   1.000
_cell.length_b   1.000
_cell.length_c   1.000
_cell.angle_alpha   90.00
_cell.angle_beta   90.00
_cell.angle_gamma   90.00
#
_symmetry.space_group_name_H-M   'P 1'
#
loop_
_entity.id
_entity.type
_entity.pdbx_description
1 polymer ?
#
loop_
_entity_poly.entity_id
_entity_poly.type
_entity_poly.pdbx_seq_one_letter_code
_entity_poly.pdbx_strand_id
1 'polypeptide(L)'
;MKKSIKIQIPEPCHEDWNKMTPTEKGKFCAQCSKEVVDFTKSRDEELFKKVQSGGNLCGRFTTGQLNRNIKLDRKKGHSLLQYAASLLLP
;
A
#
# COMPACT_ATOMS: atom_id res chain seq x y z
N MET A 1 9.13 -15.81 7.70
CA MET A 1 9.96 -14.89 6.88
C MET A 1 9.32 -13.51 6.88
N LYS A 2 10.03 -12.46 7.31
CA LYS A 2 9.51 -11.08 7.22
C LYS A 2 9.58 -10.68 5.73
N LYS A 3 8.43 -10.52 5.07
CA LYS A 3 8.42 -10.05 3.67
C LYS A 3 8.62 -8.54 3.66
N SER A 4 9.58 -8.07 2.87
CA SER A 4 9.83 -6.66 2.62
C SER A 4 9.84 -6.37 1.13
N ILE A 5 9.32 -5.23 0.72
CA ILE A 5 9.43 -4.72 -0.65
C ILE A 5 9.98 -3.30 -0.64
N LYS A 6 10.57 -2.90 -1.77
CA LYS A 6 10.96 -1.52 -2.05
C LYS A 6 10.12 -1.03 -3.21
N ILE A 7 9.40 0.08 -3.02
CA ILE A 7 8.62 0.72 -4.09
C ILE A 7 9.53 1.76 -4.76
N GLN A 8 9.65 1.66 -6.09
CA GLN A 8 10.40 2.60 -6.91
C GLN A 8 9.55 2.96 -8.13
N ILE A 9 9.65 4.22 -8.55
CA ILE A 9 8.99 4.73 -9.75
C ILE A 9 10.12 5.10 -10.71
N PRO A 10 10.52 4.20 -11.62
CA PRO A 10 11.60 4.48 -12.55
C PRO A 10 11.24 5.61 -13.52
N GLU A 11 9.96 5.68 -13.91
CA GLU A 11 9.43 6.68 -14.84
C GLU A 11 8.34 7.51 -14.14
N PRO A 12 8.71 8.59 -13.41
CA PRO A 12 7.73 9.45 -12.78
C PRO A 12 6.90 10.20 -13.83
N CYS A 13 5.57 10.14 -13.68
CA CYS A 13 4.66 10.98 -14.45
C CYS A 13 4.63 12.39 -13.83
N HIS A 14 4.88 13.41 -14.65
CA HIS A 14 4.90 14.82 -14.23
C HIS A 14 3.60 15.56 -14.55
N GLU A 15 2.57 14.84 -15.00
CA GLU A 15 1.26 15.41 -15.31
C GLU A 15 0.53 15.87 -14.03
N ASP A 16 -0.27 16.92 -14.15
CA ASP A 16 -1.04 17.44 -13.03
C ASP A 16 -2.21 16.50 -12.69
N TRP A 17 -2.21 15.99 -11.45
CA TRP A 17 -3.29 15.17 -10.91
C TRP A 17 -4.67 15.80 -11.06
N ASN A 18 -4.77 17.12 -10.99
CA ASN A 18 -6.04 17.84 -11.12
C ASN A 18 -6.57 17.86 -12.56
N LYS A 19 -5.69 17.69 -13.55
CA LYS A 19 -6.05 17.62 -14.97
C LYS A 19 -6.41 16.21 -15.44
N MET A 20 -6.18 15.20 -14.61
CA MET A 20 -6.51 13.81 -14.92
C MET A 20 -8.02 13.53 -14.77
N THR A 21 -8.52 12.64 -15.62
CA THR A 21 -9.94 12.26 -15.67
C THR A 21 -10.29 11.35 -14.48
N PRO A 22 -11.34 11.66 -13.68
CA PRO A 22 -11.78 10.77 -12.60
C PRO A 22 -12.18 9.38 -13.11
N THR A 23 -11.80 8.34 -12.38
CA THR A 23 -12.24 6.95 -12.59
C THR A 23 -12.85 6.40 -11.30
N GLU A 24 -13.41 5.19 -11.34
CA GLU A 24 -13.98 4.53 -10.16
C GLU A 24 -12.95 4.30 -9.05
N LYS A 25 -11.68 4.02 -9.41
CA LYS A 25 -10.61 3.69 -8.45
C LYS A 25 -9.59 4.82 -8.24
N GLY A 26 -9.65 5.89 -9.02
CA GLY A 26 -8.66 6.96 -8.97
C GLY A 26 -8.84 7.97 -10.09
N LYS A 27 -7.79 8.17 -10.88
CA LYS A 27 -7.81 9.02 -12.06
C LYS A 27 -7.05 8.41 -13.23
N PHE A 28 -7.50 8.63 -14.45
CA PHE A 28 -6.78 8.23 -15.66
C PHE A 28 -5.86 9.34 -16.14
N CYS A 29 -4.57 9.02 -16.30
CA CYS A 29 -3.59 9.92 -16.87
C CYS A 29 -3.43 9.64 -18.37
N ALA A 30 -3.75 10.63 -19.22
CA ALA A 30 -3.60 10.50 -20.67
C ALA A 30 -2.12 10.37 -21.11
N GLN A 31 -1.19 11.01 -20.40
CA GLN A 31 0.23 11.01 -20.77
C GLN A 31 0.90 9.64 -20.62
N CYS A 32 0.66 8.95 -19.49
CA CYS A 32 1.19 7.59 -19.29
C CYS A 32 0.17 6.49 -19.66
N SER A 33 -1.04 6.87 -20.09
CA SER A 33 -2.14 5.97 -20.44
C SER A 33 -2.42 4.90 -19.37
N LYS A 34 -2.29 5.27 -18.11
CA LYS A 34 -2.47 4.38 -16.95
C LYS A 34 -3.49 4.98 -15.98
N GLU A 35 -4.16 4.10 -15.26
CA GLU A 35 -4.96 4.46 -14.10
C GLU A 35 -4.01 4.75 -12.92
N VAL A 36 -4.09 5.97 -12.40
CA VAL A 36 -3.31 6.48 -11.28
C VAL A 36 -4.19 6.44 -10.03
N VAL A 37 -3.79 5.62 -9.06
CA VAL A 37 -4.48 5.48 -7.77
C VAL A 37 -3.79 6.32 -6.70
N ASP A 38 -4.55 7.00 -5.84
CA ASP A 38 -3.97 7.79 -4.76
C ASP A 38 -3.62 6.90 -3.55
N PHE A 39 -2.32 6.73 -3.29
CA PHE A 39 -1.82 5.98 -2.14
C PHE A 39 -1.24 6.88 -1.04
N THR A 40 -1.39 8.20 -1.13
CA THR A 40 -0.80 9.16 -0.18
C THR A 40 -1.25 8.92 1.26
N LYS A 41 -2.46 8.38 1.44
CA LYS A 41 -3.04 8.02 2.76
C LYS A 41 -2.97 6.52 3.07
N SER A 42 -2.44 5.71 2.16
CA SER A 42 -2.38 4.25 2.34
C SER A 42 -1.28 3.85 3.31
N ARG A 43 -1.59 2.83 4.11
CA ARG A 43 -0.63 2.22 5.04
C ARG A 43 0.29 1.25 4.31
N ASP A 44 1.46 1.01 4.89
CA ASP A 44 2.46 0.06 4.40
C ASP A 44 1.89 -1.33 4.09
N GLU A 45 0.98 -1.82 4.94
CA GLU A 45 0.34 -3.12 4.73
C GLU A 45 -0.53 -3.16 3.46
N GLU A 46 -1.22 -2.07 3.18
CA GLU A 46 -2.12 -1.93 2.03
C GLU A 46 -1.31 -1.74 0.75
N LEU A 47 -0.32 -0.85 0.79
CA LEU A 47 0.66 -0.65 -0.28
C LEU A 47 1.31 -1.97 -0.69
N PHE A 48 1.76 -2.74 0.30
CA PHE A 48 2.40 -4.03 0.06
C PHE A 48 1.45 -5.02 -0.62
N LYS A 49 0.19 -5.09 -0.18
CA LYS A 49 -0.81 -5.97 -0.81
C LYS A 49 -1.08 -5.56 -2.26
N LYS A 50 -1.18 -4.26 -2.55
CA LYS A 50 -1.45 -3.76 -3.91
C LYS A 50 -0.27 -3.91 -4.86
N VAL A 51 0.96 -3.74 -4.38
CA VAL A 51 2.15 -4.01 -5.19
C VAL A 51 2.30 -5.51 -5.42
N GLN A 52 2.03 -6.35 -4.42
CA GLN A 52 2.19 -7.80 -4.56
C GLN A 52 1.10 -8.46 -5.42
N SER A 53 -0.09 -7.85 -5.56
CA SER A 53 -1.13 -8.40 -6.45
C SER A 53 -0.71 -8.44 -7.93
N GLY A 54 0.39 -7.79 -8.30
CA GLY A 54 0.95 -7.82 -9.64
C GLY A 54 0.19 -6.91 -10.61
N GLY A 55 0.93 -6.26 -11.51
CA GLY A 55 0.36 -5.43 -12.57
C GLY A 55 1.13 -4.13 -12.83
N ASN A 56 0.81 -3.49 -13.95
CA ASN A 56 1.28 -2.15 -14.32
C ASN A 56 0.51 -1.08 -13.52
N LEU A 57 0.80 -0.99 -12.22
CA LEU A 57 0.18 -0.01 -11.32
C LEU A 57 0.85 1.36 -11.47
N CYS A 58 0.07 2.40 -11.74
CA CYS A 58 0.49 3.78 -11.56
C CYS A 58 -0.18 4.33 -10.31
N GLY A 59 0.53 5.15 -9.53
CA GLY A 59 -0.03 5.68 -8.29
C GLY A 59 0.66 6.93 -7.82
N ARG A 60 -0.06 7.69 -6.99
CA ARG A 60 0.45 8.87 -6.30
C ARG A 60 0.95 8.45 -4.93
N PHE A 61 2.24 8.67 -4.68
CA PHE A 61 2.90 8.32 -3.43
C PHE A 61 3.54 9.56 -2.81
N THR A 62 3.69 9.54 -1.49
CA THR A 62 4.53 10.51 -0.78
C THR A 62 6.00 10.10 -0.89
N THR A 63 6.91 11.07 -0.78
CA THR A 63 8.36 10.81 -0.82
C THR A 63 8.80 9.82 0.24
N GLY A 64 8.17 9.86 1.42
CA GLY A 64 8.43 8.91 2.51
C GLY A 64 7.96 7.49 2.26
N GLN A 65 7.09 7.24 1.28
CA GLN A 65 6.67 5.89 0.89
C GLN A 65 7.59 5.26 -0.16
N LEU A 66 8.35 6.08 -0.91
CA LEU A 66 9.24 5.62 -1.97
C LEU A 66 10.64 5.31 -1.46
N ASN A 67 11.36 4.46 -2.21
CA ASN A 67 12.77 4.13 -1.99
C ASN A 67 13.14 3.60 -0.59
N ARG A 68 12.15 3.17 0.21
CA ARG A 68 12.36 2.60 1.53
C ARG A 68 11.94 1.13 1.60
N ASN A 69 12.44 0.43 2.61
CA ASN A 69 12.05 -0.94 2.90
C ASN A 69 10.69 -0.95 3.63
N ILE A 70 9.64 -1.27 2.90
CA ILE A 70 8.30 -1.48 3.46
C ILE A 70 8.26 -2.91 4.01
N LYS A 71 8.13 -3.03 5.34
CA LYS A 71 8.07 -4.32 6.03
C LYS A 71 6.62 -4.62 6.38
N LEU A 72 6.10 -5.79 5.97
CA LEU A 72 4.89 -6.32 6.58
C LEU A 72 5.24 -6.84 7.97
N ASP A 73 4.86 -6.11 9.01
CA ASP A 73 4.73 -6.71 10.31
C ASP A 73 3.38 -7.44 10.35
N ARG A 74 3.40 -8.77 10.41
CA ARG A 74 2.20 -9.51 10.76
C ARG A 74 1.90 -9.13 12.20
N LYS A 75 1.00 -8.16 12.42
CA LYS A 75 0.41 -7.97 13.74
C LYS A 75 -0.07 -9.34 14.19
N LYS A 76 0.62 -9.92 15.18
CA LYS A 76 0.14 -11.11 15.87
C LYS A 76 -1.18 -10.66 16.49
N GLY A 77 -2.30 -11.05 15.89
CA GLY A 77 -3.61 -10.85 16.50
C GLY A 77 -3.52 -11.40 17.92
N HIS A 78 -3.83 -10.58 18.91
CA HIS A 78 -3.89 -11.03 20.29
C HIS A 78 -4.90 -12.17 20.35
N SER A 79 -4.38 -13.40 20.43
CA SER A 79 -5.20 -14.59 20.55
C SER A 79 -5.96 -14.50 21.86
N LEU A 80 -7.30 -14.62 21.80
CA LEU A 80 -8.17 -14.72 22.97
C LEU A 80 -7.78 -15.88 23.91
N LEU A 81 -6.90 -16.80 23.47
CA LEU A 81 -6.30 -17.82 24.35
C LEU A 81 -5.51 -17.24 25.54
N GLN A 82 -5.00 -16.01 25.48
CA GLN A 82 -4.25 -15.46 26.62
C GLN A 82 -5.15 -15.17 27.85
N TYR A 83 -6.46 -15.10 27.67
CA TYR A 83 -7.43 -14.87 28.76
C TYR A 83 -8.08 -16.16 29.30
N ALA A 84 -7.77 -17.33 28.74
CA ALA A 84 -8.35 -18.60 29.21
C ALA A 84 -7.68 -19.16 30.48
N ALA A 85 -6.53 -18.62 30.90
CA ALA A 85 -5.79 -19.12 32.06
C ALA A 85 -6.33 -18.63 33.43
N SER A 86 -7.33 -17.74 33.45
CA SER A 86 -7.85 -17.16 34.69
C SER A 86 -9.09 -17.87 35.28
N LEU A 87 -9.55 -18.98 34.69
CA LEU A 87 -10.75 -19.72 35.13
C LEU A 87 -10.44 -21.02 35.89
N LEU A 88 -9.19 -21.24 36.30
CA LEU A 88 -8.77 -22.42 37.08
C LEU A 88 -8.08 -22.04 38.39
N LEU A 89 -8.65 -21.09 39.14
CA LEU A 89 -8.41 -21.04 40.58
C LEU A 89 -9.73 -21.39 41.31
N PRO A 90 -9.70 -22.33 42.26
CA PRO A 90 -10.87 -22.83 42.99
C PRO A 90 -11.54 -21.78 43.88
#